data_AF-A0A925F942-F1
#
_entry.id   AF-A0A925F942-F1
#
_cell.length_a   1.000
_cell.length_b   1.000
_cell.length_c   1.000
_cell.angle_alpha   90.00
_cell.angle_beta   90.00
_cell.angle_gamma   90.00
#
_symmetry.space_group_name_H-M   'P 1'
#
loop_
_entity.id
_entity.type
_entity.pdbx_description
1 polymer ?
#
loop_
_entity_poly.entity_id
_entity_poly.type
_entity_poly.pdbx_seq_one_letter_code
_entity_poly.pdbx_strand_id
1 'polypeptide(L)'
;MNAVNHHIEEINFFTGSDKDLLKQLKNSQAAILKLIEKELKLVTKNHYRNIWLALGMSAFGMPIGVAIGISSGNMGLLAIGLPIGMAIGIFAGTAMDKKANETGKQLDVVI
;
A
#
# COMPACT_ATOMS: atom_id res chain seq x y z
N MET A 1 -9.61 26.25 7.83
CA MET A 1 -10.19 25.49 6.70
C MET A 1 -9.97 24.00 6.96
N ASN A 2 -10.97 23.16 6.71
CA ASN A 2 -10.82 21.70 6.82
C ASN A 2 -9.79 21.22 5.77
N ALA A 3 -8.93 20.27 6.13
CA ALA A 3 -7.83 19.80 5.27
C ALA A 3 -8.29 19.32 3.88
N VAL A 4 -9.50 18.75 3.78
CA VAL A 4 -10.12 18.36 2.50
C VAL A 4 -10.43 19.58 1.64
N ASN A 5 -11.01 20.64 2.21
CA ASN A 5 -11.35 21.86 1.46
C ASN A 5 -10.11 22.55 0.92
N HIS A 6 -9.01 22.51 1.68
CA HIS A 6 -7.73 23.05 1.22
C HIS A 6 -7.25 22.35 -0.06
N HIS A 7 -7.29 21.02 -0.12
CA HIS A 7 -6.91 20.28 -1.34
C HIS A 7 -7.87 20.54 -2.52
N ILE A 8 -9.16 20.76 -2.26
CA ILE A 8 -10.12 21.13 -3.32
C ILE A 8 -9.79 22.53 -3.87
N GLU A 9 -9.46 23.48 -3.01
CA GLU A 9 -9.03 24.82 -3.42
C GLU A 9 -7.74 24.76 -4.27
N GLU A 10 -6.74 23.98 -3.86
CA GLU A 10 -5.51 23.78 -4.65
C GLU A 10 -5.79 23.28 -6.08
N ILE A 11 -6.74 22.34 -6.23
CA ILE A 11 -7.14 21.84 -7.55
C ILE A 11 -7.88 22.92 -8.35
N ASN A 12 -8.82 23.62 -7.72
CA ASN A 12 -9.63 24.64 -8.40
C ASN A 12 -8.82 25.85 -8.87
N PHE A 13 -7.76 26.20 -8.15
CA PHE A 13 -6.86 27.31 -8.52
C PHE A 13 -5.66 26.86 -9.38
N PHE A 14 -5.58 25.57 -9.73
CA PHE A 14 -4.46 25.05 -10.52
C PHE A 14 -4.44 25.67 -11.93
N THR A 15 -3.33 26.30 -12.28
CA THR A 15 -3.09 26.91 -13.60
C THR A 15 -1.82 26.31 -14.21
N GLY A 16 -1.97 25.20 -14.92
CA GLY A 16 -0.86 24.48 -15.54
C GLY A 16 -1.35 23.56 -16.66
N SER A 17 -0.50 22.65 -17.11
CA SER A 17 -0.89 21.68 -18.14
C SER A 17 -1.88 20.64 -17.60
N ASP A 18 -2.67 20.02 -18.48
CA ASP A 18 -3.57 18.92 -18.10
C ASP A 18 -2.84 17.75 -17.42
N LYS A 19 -1.60 17.48 -17.87
CA LYS A 19 -0.76 16.44 -17.27
C LYS A 19 -0.41 16.77 -15.82
N ASP A 20 -0.09 18.03 -15.54
CA ASP A 20 0.24 18.49 -14.21
C ASP A 20 -1.01 18.58 -13.32
N LEU A 21 -2.17 18.94 -13.88
CA LEU A 21 -3.46 18.89 -13.20
C LEU A 21 -3.80 17.46 -12.77
N LEU A 22 -3.64 16.47 -13.65
CA LEU A 22 -3.85 15.06 -13.31
C LEU A 22 -2.93 14.59 -12.18
N LYS A 23 -1.68 15.06 -12.16
CA LYS A 23 -0.74 14.77 -11.07
C LYS A 23 -1.20 15.42 -9.77
N GLN A 24 -1.61 16.68 -9.80
CA GLN A 24 -2.14 17.39 -8.64
C GLN A 24 -3.37 16.68 -8.07
N LEU A 25 -4.32 16.29 -8.93
CA LEU A 25 -5.52 15.55 -8.54
C LEU A 25 -5.18 14.25 -7.81
N LYS A 26 -4.26 13.45 -8.36
CA LYS A 26 -3.82 12.19 -7.73
C LYS A 26 -3.13 12.42 -6.38
N ASN A 27 -2.31 13.48 -6.27
CA ASN A 27 -1.65 13.83 -5.02
C ASN A 27 -2.65 14.25 -3.95
N SER A 28 -3.61 15.12 -4.30
CA SER A 28 -4.68 15.55 -3.41
C SER A 28 -5.57 14.37 -2.98
N GLN A 29 -5.94 13.48 -3.91
CA GLN A 29 -6.67 12.26 -3.60
C GLN A 29 -5.88 11.38 -2.62
N ALA A 30 -4.59 11.12 -2.87
CA ALA A 30 -3.75 10.33 -1.98
C ALA A 30 -3.62 10.96 -0.58
N ALA A 31 -3.51 12.29 -0.50
CA ALA A 31 -3.45 13.01 0.77
C ALA A 31 -4.76 12.89 1.57
N ILE A 32 -5.91 13.03 0.90
CA ILE A 32 -7.24 12.84 1.50
C ILE A 32 -7.40 11.39 1.99
N LEU A 33 -7.05 10.39 1.15
CA LEU A 33 -7.10 8.98 1.52
C LEU A 33 -6.22 8.68 2.75
N LYS A 34 -5.04 9.27 2.84
CA LYS A 34 -4.15 9.14 4.00
C LYS A 34 -4.74 9.78 5.26
N LEU A 35 -5.42 10.90 5.11
CA LEU A 35 -6.08 11.58 6.23
C LEU A 35 -7.24 10.74 6.78
N ILE A 36 -8.12 10.22 5.93
CA ILE A 36 -9.24 9.37 6.36
C ILE A 36 -8.76 8.01 6.89
N GLU A 37 -7.66 7.46 6.36
CA GLU A 37 -7.01 6.28 6.93
C GLU A 37 -6.56 6.57 8.37
N LYS A 38 -5.89 7.72 8.59
CA LYS A 38 -5.36 8.08 9.91
C LYS A 38 -6.48 8.27 10.93
N GLU A 39 -7.45 9.11 10.60
CA GLU A 39 -8.49 9.59 11.51
C GLU A 39 -9.64 8.60 11.68
N LEU A 40 -10.07 7.93 10.60
CA LEU A 40 -11.27 7.07 10.59
C LEU A 40 -10.96 5.58 10.39
N LYS A 41 -9.70 5.22 10.11
CA LYS A 41 -9.29 3.85 9.74
C LYS A 41 -10.01 3.34 8.49
N LEU A 42 -10.44 4.25 7.62
CA LEU A 42 -11.02 3.92 6.33
C LEU A 42 -9.91 3.68 5.32
N VAL A 43 -9.93 2.53 4.66
CA VAL A 43 -8.89 2.10 3.71
C VAL A 43 -9.51 1.72 2.38
N THR A 44 -8.73 1.77 1.31
CA THR A 44 -9.17 1.33 -0.01
C THR A 44 -8.98 -0.18 -0.18
N LYS A 45 -9.60 -0.74 -1.23
CA LYS A 45 -9.47 -2.17 -1.55
C LYS A 45 -8.00 -2.55 -1.79
N ASN A 46 -7.56 -3.65 -1.17
CA ASN A 46 -6.18 -4.18 -1.22
C ASN A 46 -5.12 -3.30 -0.56
N HIS A 47 -5.49 -2.31 0.25
CA HIS A 47 -4.54 -1.42 0.94
C HIS A 47 -3.53 -2.22 1.77
N TYR A 48 -4.06 -3.11 2.62
CA TYR A 48 -3.22 -3.90 3.51
C TYR A 48 -2.46 -5.01 2.79
N ARG A 49 -3.07 -5.65 1.78
CA ARG A 49 -2.38 -6.60 0.90
C ARG A 49 -1.16 -5.98 0.25
N ASN A 50 -1.25 -4.75 -0.25
CA ASN A 50 -0.13 -4.10 -0.91
C ASN A 50 0.99 -3.74 0.08
N ILE A 51 0.63 -3.24 1.27
CA ILE A 51 1.61 -2.99 2.36
C ILE A 51 2.30 -4.28 2.77
N TRP A 52 1.53 -5.33 3.05
CA TRP A 52 2.08 -6.60 3.52
C TRP A 52 2.80 -7.38 2.44
N LEU A 53 2.50 -7.18 1.15
CA LEU A 53 3.30 -7.74 0.08
C LEU A 53 4.75 -7.26 0.16
N ALA A 54 4.96 -5.94 0.30
CA ALA A 54 6.28 -5.35 0.44
C ALA A 54 6.97 -5.78 1.74
N LEU A 55 6.24 -5.78 2.87
CA LEU A 55 6.76 -6.25 4.16
C LEU A 55 7.07 -7.75 4.16
N GLY A 56 6.22 -8.55 3.53
CA GLY A 56 6.38 -9.99 3.35
C GLY A 56 7.71 -10.33 2.70
N MET A 57 7.99 -9.70 1.56
CA MET A 57 9.25 -9.89 0.84
C MET A 57 10.46 -9.36 1.63
N SER A 58 10.35 -8.19 2.26
CA SER A 58 11.50 -7.54 2.90
C SER A 58 11.83 -8.06 4.30
N ALA A 59 10.82 -8.23 5.16
CA ALA A 59 10.99 -8.63 6.55
C ALA A 59 11.05 -10.16 6.73
N PHE A 60 10.50 -10.94 5.78
CA PHE A 60 10.54 -12.41 5.85
C PHE A 60 11.30 -13.00 4.67
N GLY A 61 10.94 -12.63 3.45
CA GLY A 61 11.48 -13.26 2.25
C GLY A 61 13.00 -13.11 2.11
N MET A 62 13.52 -11.89 2.24
CA MET A 62 14.96 -11.64 2.16
C MET A 62 15.73 -12.36 3.27
N PRO A 63 15.38 -12.25 4.57
CA PRO A 63 16.07 -13.01 5.63
C PRO A 63 16.03 -14.53 5.44
N ILE A 64 14.87 -15.09 5.07
CA ILE A 64 14.73 -16.53 4.80
C ILE A 64 15.61 -16.95 3.63
N GLY A 65 15.60 -16.18 2.54
CA GLY A 65 16.44 -16.42 1.37
C GLY A 65 17.92 -16.42 1.73
N VAL A 66 18.38 -15.43 2.48
CA VAL A 66 19.77 -15.34 2.95
C VAL A 66 20.14 -16.56 3.80
N ALA A 67 19.29 -16.96 4.75
CA ALA A 67 19.53 -18.13 5.58
C ALA A 67 19.65 -19.42 4.75
N ILE A 68 18.77 -19.62 3.76
CA ILE A 68 18.83 -20.76 2.84
C ILE A 68 20.11 -20.72 1.99
N GLY A 69 20.45 -19.55 1.45
CA GLY A 69 21.63 -19.37 0.60
C GLY A 69 22.93 -19.67 1.34
N ILE A 70 23.06 -19.20 2.59
CA ILE A 70 24.22 -19.46 3.45
C ILE A 70 24.27 -20.95 3.84
N SER A 71 23.18 -21.51 4.37
CA SER A 71 23.16 -22.90 4.87
C SER A 71 23.37 -23.94 3.76
N SER A 72 22.96 -23.64 2.54
CA SER A 72 23.11 -24.54 1.38
C SER A 72 24.44 -24.33 0.65
N GLY A 73 25.24 -23.31 1.01
CA GLY A 73 26.45 -22.92 0.27
C GLY A 73 26.19 -22.42 -1.16
N ASN A 74 24.91 -22.22 -1.54
CA ASN A 74 24.50 -21.79 -2.86
C ASN A 74 23.70 -20.49 -2.73
N MET A 75 24.39 -19.37 -2.94
CA MET A 75 23.77 -18.06 -2.82
C MET A 75 22.66 -17.85 -3.85
N GLY A 76 22.62 -18.58 -4.98
CA GLY A 76 21.52 -18.54 -5.94
C GLY A 76 20.16 -18.97 -5.34
N LEU A 77 20.17 -19.77 -4.26
CA LEU A 77 18.96 -20.16 -3.54
C LEU A 77 18.36 -19.03 -2.70
N LEU A 78 19.02 -17.87 -2.60
CA LEU A 78 18.44 -16.69 -1.92
C LEU A 78 17.11 -16.27 -2.55
N ALA A 79 16.98 -16.45 -3.86
CA ALA A 79 15.80 -16.04 -4.61
C ALA A 79 14.54 -16.80 -4.19
N ILE A 80 14.66 -17.99 -3.59
CA ILE A 80 13.53 -18.77 -3.06
C ILE A 80 12.85 -18.06 -1.89
N GLY A 81 13.59 -17.24 -1.15
CA GLY A 81 13.04 -16.45 -0.05
C GLY A 81 11.97 -15.46 -0.53
N LEU A 82 12.13 -14.85 -1.70
CA LEU A 82 11.19 -13.83 -2.21
C LEU A 82 9.76 -14.39 -2.43
N PRO A 83 9.55 -15.51 -3.16
CA PRO A 83 8.23 -16.14 -3.25
C PRO A 83 7.62 -16.52 -1.88
N ILE A 84 8.44 -17.00 -0.94
CA ILE A 84 7.97 -17.35 0.42
C ILE A 84 7.48 -16.09 1.15
N GLY A 85 8.30 -15.05 1.17
CA GLY A 85 7.95 -13.76 1.77
C GLY A 85 6.72 -13.13 1.13
N MET A 86 6.63 -13.19 -0.20
CA MET A 86 5.45 -12.73 -0.95
C MET A 86 4.19 -13.48 -0.53
N ALA A 87 4.23 -14.81 -0.41
CA ALA A 87 3.09 -15.62 0.01
C ALA A 87 2.62 -15.25 1.43
N ILE A 88 3.56 -15.12 2.37
CA ILE A 88 3.28 -14.66 3.75
C ILE A 88 2.62 -13.28 3.73
N GLY A 89 3.20 -12.34 2.97
CA GLY A 89 2.71 -10.98 2.82
C GLY A 89 1.28 -10.91 2.26
N ILE A 90 1.02 -11.63 1.18
CA ILE A 90 -0.32 -11.68 0.56
C ILE A 90 -1.34 -12.25 1.55
N PHE A 91 -1.02 -13.35 2.23
CA PHE A 91 -1.94 -13.98 3.17
C PHE A 91 -2.27 -13.04 4.34
N ALA A 92 -1.24 -12.49 5.01
CA ALA A 92 -1.43 -11.58 6.14
C ALA A 92 -2.21 -10.33 5.73
N GLY A 93 -1.83 -9.69 4.63
CA GLY A 93 -2.50 -8.48 4.15
C GLY A 93 -3.93 -8.71 3.70
N THR A 94 -4.20 -9.82 3.00
CA THR A 94 -5.57 -10.18 2.57
C THR A 94 -6.48 -10.45 3.76
N ALA A 95 -5.97 -11.06 4.83
CA ALA A 95 -6.75 -11.25 6.06
C ALA A 95 -7.13 -9.91 6.72
N MET A 96 -6.23 -8.92 6.69
CA MET A 96 -6.52 -7.59 7.21
C MET A 96 -7.49 -6.80 6.31
N ASP A 97 -7.37 -6.89 4.99
CA ASP A 97 -8.35 -6.29 4.06
C ASP A 97 -9.73 -6.92 4.24
N LYS A 98 -9.82 -8.25 4.42
CA LYS A 98 -11.09 -8.93 4.72
C LYS A 98 -11.72 -8.38 6.01
N LYS A 99 -10.93 -8.18 7.06
CA LYS A 99 -11.41 -7.58 8.31
C LYS A 99 -11.86 -6.13 8.11
N ALA A 100 -11.15 -5.33 7.30
CA ALA A 100 -11.58 -3.97 6.98
C ALA A 100 -12.93 -3.95 6.24
N ASN A 101 -13.13 -4.89 5.31
CA ASN A 101 -14.41 -5.06 4.62
C ASN A 101 -15.54 -5.45 5.57
N GLU A 102 -15.33 -6.47 6.40
CA GLU A 102 -16.34 -6.97 7.37
C GLU A 102 -16.73 -5.91 8.42
N THR A 103 -15.80 -5.03 8.77
CA THR A 103 -16.03 -3.95 9.74
C THR A 103 -16.57 -2.66 9.11
N GLY A 104 -16.90 -2.66 7.82
CA GLY A 104 -17.41 -1.49 7.11
C GLY A 104 -16.37 -0.37 6.95
N LYS A 105 -15.08 -0.69 7.07
CA LYS A 105 -13.96 0.25 6.97
C LYS A 105 -13.30 0.28 5.60
N GLN A 106 -13.79 -0.51 4.65
CA GLN A 106 -13.28 -0.51 3.28
C GLN A 106 -14.10 0.42 2.39
N LEU A 107 -13.41 1.35 1.74
CA LEU A 107 -13.98 2.27 0.76
C LEU A 107 -14.11 1.58 -0.60
N ASP A 108 -15.27 1.73 -1.23
CA ASP A 108 -15.51 1.35 -2.62
C ASP A 108 -15.25 2.54 -3.53
N VAL A 109 -13.97 2.81 -3.78
CA VAL A 109 -13.50 3.89 -4.65
C VAL A 109 -12.60 3.33 -5.75
N VAL A 110 -12.77 3.84 -6.97
CA VAL A 110 -11.85 3.56 -8.08
C VAL A 110 -10.69 4.55 -7.97
N ILE A 111 -9.47 4.02 -7.88
CA ILE A 111 -8.22 4.79 -7.82
C ILE A 111 -7.47 4.63 -9.14
#